data_AF-A0A968NLK2-F1
#
_entry.id   AF-A0A968NLK2-F1
#
_cell.length_a   1.000
_cell.length_b   1.000
_cell.length_c   1.000
_cell.angle_alpha   90.00
_cell.angle_beta   90.00
_cell.angle_gamma   90.00
#
_symmetry.space_group_name_H-M   'P 1'
#
loop_
_entity.id
_entity.type
_entity.pdbx_description
1 polymer ?
#
loop_
_entity_poly.entity_id
_entity_poly.type
_entity_poly.pdbx_seq_one_letter_code
_entity_poly.pdbx_strand_id
1 'polypeptide(L)'
;MELHEYPGSIAKTQTELHHLETEITELVEDTKLIELEIDKQISFNTEYKNETQRKTARKDLLDKHSDYWEFIECLKRLKSKREELSIELVRLQGEFSVKKLLKREFVAKLEMVGAN
;
A
#
# COMPACT_ATOMS: atom_id res chain seq x y z
N MET A 1 11.10 -10.16 20.48
CA MET A 1 9.63 -10.11 20.66
C MET A 1 9.18 -11.41 21.29
N GLU A 2 8.47 -11.29 22.40
CA GLU A 2 7.89 -12.38 23.17
C GLU A 2 6.54 -12.81 22.62
N LEU A 3 6.13 -14.05 22.91
CA LEU A 3 4.94 -14.67 22.30
C LEU A 3 3.66 -13.83 22.49
N HIS A 4 3.52 -13.17 23.63
CA HIS A 4 2.35 -12.36 23.98
C HIS A 4 2.32 -10.98 23.29
N GLU A 5 3.45 -10.51 22.75
CA GLU A 5 3.55 -9.21 22.08
C GLU A 5 3.13 -9.29 20.59
N TYR A 6 3.20 -10.49 19.99
CA TYR A 6 2.85 -10.70 18.57
C TYR A 6 1.45 -10.23 18.18
N PRO A 7 0.37 -10.54 18.91
CA PRO A 7 -0.96 -10.08 18.54
C PRO A 7 -1.07 -8.55 18.46
N GLY A 8 -0.46 -7.83 19.40
CA GLY A 8 -0.45 -6.37 19.42
C GLY A 8 0.31 -5.78 18.23
N SER A 9 1.52 -6.29 17.96
CA SER A 9 2.32 -5.85 16.81
C SER A 9 1.64 -6.17 15.47
N ILE A 10 1.05 -7.37 15.33
CA ILE A 10 0.28 -7.75 14.13
C ILE A 10 -0.90 -6.80 13.91
N ALA A 11 -1.70 -6.55 14.94
CA ALA A 11 -2.85 -5.66 14.85
C ALA A 11 -2.43 -4.22 14.51
N LYS A 12 -1.32 -3.74 15.09
CA LYS A 12 -0.75 -2.43 14.78
C LYS A 12 -0.34 -2.33 13.31
N THR A 13 0.46 -3.28 12.82
CA THR A 13 0.91 -3.31 11.41
C THR A 13 -0.27 -3.43 10.45
N GLN A 14 -1.30 -4.21 10.78
CA GLN A 14 -2.54 -4.30 9.98
C GLN A 14 -3.30 -2.97 9.93
N THR A 15 -3.37 -2.26 11.06
CA THR A 15 -4.04 -0.96 11.13
C THR A 15 -3.29 0.09 10.30
N GLU A 16 -1.95 0.12 10.41
CA GLU A 16 -1.12 1.00 9.59
C GLU A 16 -1.26 0.70 8.09
N LEU A 17 -1.32 -0.58 7.71
CA LEU A 17 -1.55 -0.99 6.33
C LEU A 17 -2.92 -0.54 5.83
N HIS A 18 -3.97 -0.67 6.64
CA HIS A 18 -5.30 -0.20 6.30
C HIS A 18 -5.35 1.32 6.07
N HIS A 19 -4.72 2.10 6.96
CA HIS A 19 -4.64 3.56 6.78
C HIS A 19 -3.95 3.94 5.47
N LEU A 20 -2.83 3.28 5.14
CA LEU A 20 -2.14 3.51 3.85
C LEU A 20 -3.03 3.15 2.66
N GLU A 21 -3.83 2.09 2.74
CA GLU A 21 -4.75 1.72 1.66
C GLU A 21 -5.84 2.78 1.45
N THR A 22 -6.35 3.37 2.52
CA THR A 22 -7.28 4.49 2.45
C THR A 22 -6.63 5.70 1.79
N GLU A 23 -5.45 6.13 2.27
CA GLU A 23 -4.71 7.26 1.70
C GLU A 23 -4.37 7.04 0.21
N ILE A 24 -3.96 5.83 -0.17
CA ILE A 24 -3.69 5.49 -1.58
C ILE A 24 -4.98 5.60 -2.41
N THR A 25 -6.10 5.13 -1.89
CA THR A 25 -7.39 5.19 -2.59
C THR A 25 -7.80 6.63 -2.85
N GLU A 26 -7.77 7.47 -1.81
CA GLU A 26 -8.11 8.89 -1.90
C GLU A 26 -7.22 9.60 -2.93
N LEU A 27 -5.90 9.41 -2.85
CA LEU A 27 -4.96 10.08 -3.75
C LEU A 27 -5.05 9.58 -5.21
N VAL A 28 -5.45 8.31 -5.42
CA VAL A 28 -5.79 7.79 -6.76
C VAL A 28 -7.04 8.48 -7.31
N GLU A 29 -8.05 8.70 -6.49
CA GLU A 29 -9.27 9.41 -6.88
C GLU A 29 -8.96 10.87 -7.23
N ASP A 30 -8.18 11.56 -6.39
CA ASP A 30 -7.76 12.94 -6.65
C ASP A 30 -6.96 13.07 -7.95
N THR A 31 -6.02 12.14 -8.19
CA THR A 31 -5.26 12.09 -9.45
C THR A 31 -6.18 11.90 -10.65
N LYS A 32 -7.18 11.02 -10.55
CA LYS A 32 -8.17 10.80 -11.62
C LYS A 32 -9.02 12.03 -11.88
N LEU A 33 -9.38 12.79 -10.85
CA LEU A 33 -10.14 14.04 -11.02
C LEU A 33 -9.34 15.06 -11.85
N ILE A 34 -8.04 15.18 -11.59
CA ILE A 34 -7.13 16.03 -12.39
C ILE A 34 -7.09 15.55 -13.85
N GLU A 35 -6.91 14.24 -14.06
CA GLU A 35 -6.86 13.66 -15.40
C GLU A 35 -8.17 13.89 -16.17
N LEU A 36 -9.32 13.68 -15.52
CA LEU A 36 -10.64 13.90 -16.13
C LEU A 36 -10.88 15.36 -16.50
N GLU A 37 -10.43 16.30 -15.67
CA GLU A 37 -10.54 17.73 -15.97
C GLU A 37 -9.72 18.09 -17.21
N ILE A 38 -8.49 17.60 -17.30
CA ILE A 38 -7.63 17.81 -18.47
C ILE A 38 -8.22 17.13 -19.71
N ASP A 39 -8.72 15.89 -19.59
CA ASP A 39 -9.33 15.16 -20.70
C ASP A 39 -10.58 15.87 -21.23
N LYS A 40 -11.38 16.50 -20.35
CA LYS A 40 -12.49 17.36 -20.78
C LYS A 40 -12.00 18.56 -21.58
N GLN A 41 -10.98 19.28 -21.08
CA GLN A 41 -10.42 20.45 -21.77
C GLN A 41 -9.95 20.11 -23.19
N ILE A 42 -9.32 18.95 -23.36
CA ILE A 42 -8.84 18.47 -24.66
C ILE A 42 -9.99 18.03 -25.56
N SER A 43 -10.99 17.35 -25.01
CA SER A 43 -12.11 16.80 -25.78
C SER A 43 -12.97 17.89 -26.43
N PHE A 44 -13.10 19.05 -25.78
CA PHE A 44 -13.84 20.19 -26.32
C PHE A 44 -12.98 21.14 -27.18
N ASN A 45 -11.67 20.90 -27.29
CA ASN A 45 -10.78 21.72 -28.10
C ASN A 45 -10.78 21.27 -29.57
N THR A 46 -11.43 22.07 -30.43
CA THR A 46 -11.55 21.83 -31.87
C THR A 46 -10.25 22.02 -32.66
N GLU A 47 -9.20 22.57 -32.05
CA GLU A 47 -7.90 22.78 -32.70
C GLU A 47 -7.10 21.48 -32.87
N TYR A 48 -7.36 20.47 -32.02
CA TYR A 48 -6.68 19.18 -32.11
C TYR A 48 -7.31 18.30 -33.19
N LYS A 49 -6.64 18.24 -34.34
CA LYS A 49 -7.11 17.56 -35.56
C LYS A 49 -6.83 16.05 -35.56
N ASN A 50 -5.94 15.58 -34.68
CA ASN A 50 -5.57 14.17 -34.59
C ASN A 50 -5.26 13.73 -33.16
N GLU A 51 -5.16 12.41 -32.97
CA GLU A 51 -4.92 11.78 -31.68
C GLU A 51 -3.53 12.09 -31.10
N THR A 52 -2.52 12.24 -31.97
CA THR A 52 -1.17 12.60 -31.54
C THR A 52 -1.16 13.97 -30.89
N GLN A 53 -1.84 14.96 -31.49
CA GLN A 53 -1.97 16.31 -30.95
C GLN A 53 -2.69 16.31 -29.59
N ARG A 54 -3.76 15.51 -29.45
CA ARG A 54 -4.48 15.36 -28.17
C ARG A 54 -3.59 14.76 -27.08
N LYS A 55 -2.80 13.74 -27.39
CA LYS A 55 -1.87 13.13 -26.43
C LYS A 55 -0.74 14.07 -26.01
N THR A 56 -0.17 14.82 -26.96
CA THR A 56 0.84 15.84 -26.65
C THR A 56 0.26 16.93 -25.76
N ALA A 57 -0.92 17.45 -26.10
CA ALA A 57 -1.61 18.45 -25.28
C ALA A 57 -1.93 17.94 -23.87
N ARG A 58 -2.38 16.68 -23.75
CA ARG A 58 -2.62 16.03 -22.46
C ARG A 58 -1.39 16.04 -21.59
N LYS A 59 -0.26 15.61 -22.16
CA LYS A 59 1.01 15.61 -21.45
C LYS A 59 1.40 17.02 -21.01
N ASP A 60 1.33 18.00 -21.91
CA ASP A 60 1.70 19.38 -21.60
C ASP A 60 0.82 20.00 -20.51
N LEU A 61 -0.47 19.67 -20.48
CA LEU A 61 -1.41 20.13 -19.45
C LEU A 61 -1.15 19.46 -18.11
N LEU A 62 -0.86 18.16 -18.09
CA LEU A 62 -0.47 17.44 -16.87
C LEU A 62 0.86 17.95 -16.31
N ASP A 63 1.83 18.23 -17.18
CA ASP A 63 3.15 18.79 -16.81
C ASP A 63 3.04 20.18 -16.18
N LYS A 64 1.98 20.93 -16.49
CA LYS A 64 1.70 22.26 -15.94
C LYS A 64 0.77 22.24 -14.73
N HIS A 65 0.10 21.12 -14.45
CA HIS A 65 -0.77 21.01 -13.29
C HIS A 65 0.08 21.00 -12.02
N SER A 66 -0.22 21.89 -11.07
CA SER A 66 0.63 22.13 -9.90
C SER A 66 0.88 20.88 -9.07
N ASP A 67 -0.16 20.05 -8.92
CA ASP A 67 -0.14 18.97 -7.92
C ASP A 67 0.02 17.58 -8.55
N TYR A 68 -0.09 17.46 -9.88
CA TYR A 68 -0.21 16.14 -10.53
C TYR A 68 1.02 15.27 -10.29
N TRP A 69 2.22 15.81 -10.54
CA TRP A 69 3.46 15.07 -10.34
C TRP A 69 3.76 14.79 -8.87
N GLU A 70 3.36 15.70 -7.98
CA GLU A 70 3.47 15.48 -6.54
C GLU A 70 2.58 14.32 -6.08
N PHE A 71 1.34 14.25 -6.57
CA PHE A 71 0.41 13.16 -6.27
C PHE A 71 0.93 11.82 -6.81
N ILE A 72 1.48 11.79 -8.02
CA ILE A 72 2.09 10.59 -8.60
C ILE A 72 3.28 10.10 -7.76
N GLU A 73 4.18 10.98 -7.34
CA GLU A 73 5.32 10.61 -6.50
C GLU A 73 4.89 10.18 -5.10
N CYS A 74 3.89 10.86 -4.51
CA CYS A 74 3.32 10.47 -3.23
C CYS A 74 2.66 9.09 -3.31
N LEU A 75 1.87 8.80 -4.36
CA LEU A 75 1.29 7.48 -4.62
C LEU A 75 2.35 6.39 -4.71
N LYS A 76 3.45 6.66 -5.42
CA LYS A 76 4.56 5.71 -5.55
C LYS A 76 5.18 5.40 -4.18
N ARG A 77 5.44 6.43 -3.37
CA ARG A 77 5.96 6.30 -2.00
C ARG A 77 5.01 5.52 -1.10
N LEU A 78 3.73 5.85 -1.10
CA LEU A 78 2.72 5.16 -0.28
C LEU A 78 2.58 3.68 -0.69
N LYS A 79 2.55 3.38 -1.99
CA LYS A 79 2.52 1.99 -2.49
C LYS A 79 3.76 1.19 -2.08
N SER A 80 4.94 1.79 -2.15
CA SER A 80 6.17 1.18 -1.64
C SER A 80 6.05 0.89 -0.15
N LYS A 81 5.57 1.87 0.63
CA LYS A 81 5.44 1.71 2.08
C LYS A 81 4.42 0.64 2.47
N ARG A 82 3.29 0.58 1.76
CA ARG A 82 2.28 -0.48 1.93
C ARG A 82 2.88 -1.86 1.69
N GLU A 83 3.72 -2.00 0.66
CA GLU A 83 4.39 -3.27 0.37
C GLU A 83 5.35 -3.68 1.49
N GLU A 84 6.15 -2.74 2.00
CA GLU A 84 7.03 -2.99 3.15
C GLU A 84 6.24 -3.48 4.37
N LEU A 85 5.12 -2.83 4.70
CA LEU A 85 4.27 -3.24 5.83
C LEU A 85 3.59 -4.60 5.60
N SER A 86 3.23 -4.91 4.35
CA SER A 86 2.69 -6.22 3.98
C SER A 86 3.70 -7.33 4.25
N ILE A 87 4.95 -7.13 3.82
CA ILE A 87 6.06 -8.06 4.08
C ILE A 87 6.28 -8.22 5.59
N GLU A 88 6.29 -7.12 6.33
CA GLU A 88 6.47 -7.14 7.78
C GLU A 88 5.33 -7.89 8.50
N LEU A 89 4.09 -7.68 8.08
CA LEU A 89 2.94 -8.41 8.62
C LEU A 89 3.08 -9.92 8.42
N VAL A 90 3.45 -10.35 7.22
CA VAL A 90 3.69 -11.77 6.90
C VAL A 90 4.81 -12.33 7.76
N ARG A 91 5.91 -11.57 7.94
CA ARG A 91 7.02 -11.97 8.82
C ARG A 91 6.55 -12.16 10.26
N LEU A 92 5.81 -11.20 10.83
CA LEU A 92 5.28 -11.27 12.20
C LEU A 92 4.36 -12.48 12.40
N GLN A 93 3.46 -12.73 11.44
CA GLN A 93 2.57 -13.89 11.48
C GLN A 93 3.33 -15.23 11.39
N GLY A 94 4.35 -15.29 10.54
CA GLY A 94 5.24 -16.44 10.41
C GLY A 94 6.00 -16.73 11.70
N GLU A 95 6.65 -15.73 12.26
CA GLU A 95 7.39 -15.86 13.53
C GLU A 95 6.49 -16.25 14.70
N PHE A 96 5.30 -15.66 14.80
CA PHE A 96 4.33 -16.02 15.82
C PHE A 96 3.95 -17.50 15.73
N SER A 97 3.74 -17.99 14.51
CA SER A 97 3.39 -19.38 14.24
C SER A 97 4.52 -20.33 14.63
N VAL A 98 5.76 -20.01 14.26
CA VAL A 98 6.95 -20.79 14.64
C VAL A 98 7.11 -20.83 16.17
N LYS A 99 7.03 -19.67 16.85
CA LYS A 99 7.18 -19.62 18.31
C LYS A 99 6.08 -20.40 19.05
N LYS A 100 4.83 -20.36 18.56
CA LYS A 100 3.75 -21.20 19.11
C LYS A 100 4.08 -22.68 19.00
N LEU A 101 4.61 -23.14 17.86
CA LEU A 101 4.99 -24.53 17.65
C LEU A 101 6.13 -24.94 18.58
N LEU A 102 7.19 -24.14 18.66
CA LEU A 102 8.32 -24.40 19.56
C LEU A 102 7.89 -24.47 21.03
N LYS A 103 6.96 -23.59 21.46
CA LYS A 103 6.45 -23.62 22.82
C LYS A 103 5.64 -24.88 23.11
N ARG A 104 4.82 -25.34 22.16
CA ARG A 104 4.07 -26.60 22.26
C ARG A 104 5.00 -27.81 22.31
N GLU A 105 6.01 -27.85 21.45
CA GLU A 105 7.02 -28.91 21.46
C GLU A 105 7.76 -28.97 22.80
N PHE A 106 8.12 -27.81 23.35
CA PHE A 106 8.76 -27.72 24.66
C PHE A 106 7.86 -28.26 25.79
N VAL A 107 6.58 -27.88 25.81
CA VAL A 107 5.61 -28.41 26.79
C VAL A 107 5.46 -29.92 26.66
N ALA A 108 5.28 -30.43 25.44
CA ALA A 108 5.16 -31.87 25.19
C ALA A 108 6.40 -32.64 25.67
N LYS A 109 7.62 -32.12 25.45
CA LYS A 109 8.85 -32.73 25.96
C LYS A 109 8.89 -32.78 27.49
N LEU A 110 8.45 -31.71 28.16
CA LEU A 110 8.39 -31.68 29.64
C LEU A 110 7.38 -32.70 30.18
N GLU A 111 6.21 -32.83 29.55
CA GLU A 111 5.19 -33.81 29.93
C GLU A 111 5.69 -35.25 29.78
N MET A 112 6.44 -35.56 28.71
CA MET A 112 7.04 -36.89 28.52
C MET A 112 8.13 -37.21 29.56
N VAL A 113 8.87 -36.21 30.04
CA VAL A 113 9.90 -36.40 31.07
C VAL A 113 9.29 -36.53 32.46
N GLY A 114 8.20 -35.82 32.75
CA GLY A 114 7.49 -35.89 34.05
C GLY A 114 6.57 -37.09 34.23
N ALA A 115 6.35 -37.89 33.18
CA ALA A 115 5.52 -39.10 33.19
C ALA A 115 6.31 -40.40 33.43
N ASN A 116 7.62 -40.32 33.66
CA ASN A 116 8.50 -41.45 33.99
C ASN A 116 8.94 -41.44 35.45
#